data_AF-A0A7N2LYG5-F1
#
_entry.id   AF-A0A7N2LYG5-F1
#
_cell.length_a   1.000
_cell.length_b   1.000
_cell.length_c   1.000
_cell.angle_alpha   90.00
_cell.angle_beta   90.00
_cell.angle_gamma   90.00
#
_symmetry.space_group_name_H-M   'P 1'
#
loop_
_entity.id
_entity.type
_entity.pdbx_description
1 polymer ?
#
loop_
_entity_poly.entity_id
_entity_poly.type
_entity_poly.pdbx_seq_one_letter_code
_entity_poly.pdbx_strand_id
1 'polypeptide(L)'
;MYLEIFMALVSYTISLLENLITVLSGMQIKVPWAKLSSSQLLTIMAVFLIALPRVWKRNVSSISFLSSAGILISLLIFISVPCTSIFGGVKLKPSHKMPVLQLHNIPAIYGLYIFSYIGHIGFLELYKEMKDPSKFTKVSIVSFTIVTALYTVLAFFGAKLFGPEVSPQITHSMPPHLLVTKIALWATVLTSMTKYALETTSFAIQLEHNLLASMSSKLKMIIRGCVGSFLLLLILALALSVPYFEDVLSLTGSLVSIAICIIFPCAFHTKICWGQIPKPLIILNLTLIAFGSLLGVFGAVSSSKLLVQSLRSRAHHSA
;
A
#
# COMPACT_ATOMS: atom_id res chain seq x y z
N MET A 1 -1.64 10.62 9.64
CA MET A 1 -1.93 10.92 8.23
C MET A 1 -0.67 11.20 7.40
N TYR A 2 0.13 12.24 7.64
CA TYR A 2 1.35 12.45 6.82
C TYR A 2 2.34 11.29 6.86
N LEU A 3 2.57 10.71 8.04
CA LEU A 3 3.41 9.53 8.20
C LEU A 3 2.85 8.31 7.45
N GLU A 4 1.53 8.19 7.38
CA GLU A 4 0.82 7.10 6.68
C GLU A 4 1.01 7.22 5.17
N ILE A 5 0.77 8.41 4.62
CA ILE A 5 1.03 8.73 3.21
C ILE A 5 2.49 8.44 2.88
N PHE A 6 3.42 8.91 3.70
CA PHE A 6 4.84 8.69 3.50
C PHE A 6 5.19 7.21 3.43
N MET A 7 4.77 6.41 4.41
CA MET A 7 5.06 4.98 4.46
C MET A 7 4.35 4.20 3.34
N ALA A 8 3.13 4.61 2.94
CA ALA A 8 2.42 4.05 1.79
C ALA A 8 3.17 4.33 0.48
N LEU A 9 3.67 5.56 0.29
CA LEU A 9 4.48 5.92 -0.88
C LEU A 9 5.80 5.14 -0.92
N VAL A 10 6.46 4.94 0.22
CA VAL A 10 7.63 4.04 0.32
C VAL A 10 7.27 2.63 -0.14
N SER A 11 6.16 2.09 0.35
CA SER A 11 5.70 0.75 0.01
C SER A 11 5.36 0.58 -1.48
N TYR A 12 4.68 1.56 -2.09
CA TYR A 12 4.43 1.56 -3.54
C TYR A 12 5.71 1.71 -4.35
N THR A 13 6.72 2.43 -3.85
CA THR A 13 8.03 2.53 -4.51
C THR A 13 8.79 1.21 -4.46
N ILE A 14 8.75 0.50 -3.33
CA ILE A 14 9.34 -0.84 -3.19
C ILE A 14 8.64 -1.83 -4.13
N SER A 15 7.30 -1.83 -4.14
CA SER A 15 6.49 -2.65 -5.07
C SER A 15 6.87 -2.38 -6.53
N LEU A 16 6.97 -1.11 -6.92
CA LEU A 16 7.39 -0.72 -8.25
C LEU A 16 8.79 -1.26 -8.59
N LEU A 17 9.75 -1.10 -7.68
CA LEU A 17 11.12 -1.57 -7.86
C LEU A 17 11.20 -3.09 -8.03
N GLU A 18 10.58 -3.86 -7.13
CA GLU A 18 10.61 -5.32 -7.15
C GLU A 18 9.94 -5.91 -8.42
N ASN A 19 8.82 -5.34 -8.85
CA ASN A 19 8.18 -5.79 -10.10
C ASN A 19 9.00 -5.39 -11.33
N LEU A 20 9.61 -4.20 -11.36
CA LEU A 20 10.48 -3.78 -12.46
C LEU A 20 11.73 -4.65 -12.55
N ILE A 21 12.34 -5.05 -11.43
CA ILE A 21 13.44 -6.03 -11.41
C ILE A 21 13.01 -7.31 -12.13
N THR A 22 11.83 -7.82 -11.82
CA THR A 22 11.33 -9.10 -12.35
C THR A 22 10.99 -9.00 -13.83
N VAL A 23 10.30 -7.93 -14.25
CA VAL A 23 9.97 -7.67 -15.66
C VAL A 23 11.23 -7.48 -16.52
N LEU A 24 12.26 -6.84 -15.96
CA LEU A 24 13.51 -6.55 -16.65
C LEU A 24 14.57 -7.63 -16.48
N SER A 25 14.26 -8.77 -15.84
CA SER A 25 15.22 -9.86 -15.58
C SER A 25 15.83 -10.50 -16.85
N GLY A 26 15.46 -10.04 -18.05
CA GLY A 26 16.08 -10.39 -19.33
C GLY A 26 16.65 -9.21 -20.16
N MET A 27 16.57 -7.96 -19.67
CA MET A 27 17.05 -6.76 -20.38
C MET A 27 18.15 -6.06 -19.59
N GLN A 28 19.39 -6.24 -20.01
CA GLN A 28 20.57 -5.57 -19.43
C GLN A 28 20.76 -4.19 -20.06
N ILE A 29 20.12 -3.16 -19.52
CA ILE A 29 20.37 -1.76 -19.91
C ILE A 29 21.55 -1.24 -19.09
N LYS A 30 22.78 -1.44 -19.59
CA LYS A 30 23.98 -0.87 -18.96
C LYS A 30 24.00 0.64 -19.21
N VAL A 31 23.78 1.43 -18.16
CA VAL A 31 23.98 2.88 -18.21
C VAL A 31 25.40 3.18 -17.72
N PRO A 32 26.32 3.69 -18.56
CA PRO A 32 27.76 3.77 -18.23
C PRO A 32 28.10 4.75 -17.09
N TRP A 33 27.18 5.63 -16.71
CA TRP A 33 27.45 6.80 -15.85
C TRP A 33 26.88 6.68 -14.43
N ALA A 34 26.17 5.60 -14.10
CA ALA A 34 25.59 5.39 -12.77
C ALA A 34 25.90 3.97 -12.27
N LYS A 35 26.39 3.83 -11.03
CA LYS A 35 26.54 2.52 -10.33
C LYS A 35 25.19 1.87 -9.97
N LEU A 36 24.09 2.34 -10.53
CA LEU A 36 22.72 1.88 -10.25
C LEU A 36 22.29 0.87 -11.31
N SER A 37 21.56 -0.17 -10.88
CA SER A 37 20.96 -1.14 -11.79
C SER A 37 19.86 -0.51 -12.66
N SER A 38 19.58 -1.10 -13.83
CA SER A 38 18.58 -0.59 -14.78
C SER A 38 17.19 -0.43 -14.16
N SER A 39 16.80 -1.35 -13.28
CA SER A 39 15.52 -1.31 -12.55
C SER A 39 15.46 -0.17 -11.54
N GLN A 40 16.55 0.11 -10.83
CA GLN A 40 16.64 1.26 -9.92
C GLN A 40 16.53 2.58 -10.68
N LEU A 41 17.23 2.71 -11.82
CA LEU A 41 17.13 3.89 -12.67
C LEU A 41 15.71 4.08 -13.22
N LEU A 42 15.08 3.02 -13.73
CA LEU A 42 13.71 3.10 -14.23
C LEU A 42 12.71 3.44 -13.12
N THR A 43 12.91 2.91 -11.91
CA THR A 43 12.10 3.25 -10.74
C THR A 43 12.23 4.72 -10.40
N ILE A 44 13.47 5.25 -10.35
CA ILE A 44 13.72 6.68 -10.10
C ILE A 44 13.05 7.53 -11.18
N MET A 45 13.21 7.17 -12.45
CA MET A 45 12.60 7.89 -13.58
C MET A 45 11.07 7.86 -13.51
N ALA A 46 10.46 6.70 -13.27
CA ALA A 46 9.02 6.55 -13.15
C ALA A 46 8.47 7.38 -11.98
N VAL A 47 9.09 7.28 -10.81
CA VAL A 47 8.71 8.04 -9.61
C VAL A 47 8.84 9.53 -9.87
N PHE A 48 9.93 10.01 -10.46
CA PHE A 48 10.13 11.42 -10.75
C PHE A 48 9.12 11.94 -11.78
N LEU A 49 8.86 11.18 -12.85
CA LEU A 49 7.91 11.54 -13.91
C LEU A 49 6.47 11.61 -13.39
N ILE A 50 6.09 10.75 -12.45
CA ILE A 50 4.73 10.72 -11.87
C ILE A 50 4.57 11.76 -10.76
N ALA A 51 5.54 11.85 -9.85
CA ALA A 51 5.42 12.61 -8.61
C ALA A 51 5.66 14.10 -8.84
N LEU A 52 6.71 14.45 -9.58
CA LEU A 52 7.15 15.84 -9.73
C LEU A 52 6.05 16.70 -10.37
N PRO A 53 5.41 16.32 -11.49
CA PRO A 53 4.35 17.14 -12.06
C PRO A 53 3.16 17.32 -11.12
N ARG A 54 2.86 16.36 -10.25
CA ARG A 54 1.72 16.45 -9.32
C ARG A 54 1.99 17.29 -8.09
N VAL A 55 3.20 17.19 -7.54
CA VAL A 55 3.66 18.06 -6.45
C VAL A 55 3.76 19.52 -6.93
N TRP A 56 4.00 19.76 -8.22
CA TRP A 56 4.13 21.11 -8.78
C TRP A 56 2.86 21.65 -9.45
N LYS A 57 2.03 20.80 -10.06
CA LYS A 57 0.76 21.17 -10.68
C LYS A 57 -0.39 20.39 -10.04
N ARG A 58 -1.29 21.12 -9.37
CA ARG A 58 -2.56 20.58 -8.87
C ARG A 58 -3.46 20.33 -10.07
N ASN A 59 -3.65 19.07 -10.45
CA ASN A 59 -4.65 18.73 -11.46
C ASN A 59 -5.64 17.70 -10.91
N VAL A 60 -6.74 18.21 -10.36
CA VAL A 60 -7.80 17.40 -9.72
C VAL A 60 -8.58 16.58 -10.76
N SER A 61 -8.71 17.07 -12.00
CA SER A 61 -9.42 16.36 -13.07
C SER A 61 -8.75 15.03 -13.47
N SER A 62 -7.43 14.92 -13.28
CA SER A 62 -6.69 13.68 -13.54
C SER A 62 -6.91 12.60 -12.48
N ILE A 63 -7.43 12.94 -11.30
CA ILE A 63 -7.63 12.00 -10.18
C ILE A 63 -8.72 10.99 -10.53
N SER A 64 -9.86 11.45 -11.07
CA SER A 64 -10.97 10.58 -11.45
C SER A 64 -10.57 9.60 -12.55
N PHE A 65 -9.86 10.07 -13.58
CA PHE A 65 -9.31 9.22 -14.64
C PHE A 65 -8.28 8.21 -14.10
N LEU A 66 -7.39 8.63 -13.21
CA LEU A 66 -6.45 7.69 -12.58
C LEU A 66 -7.16 6.64 -11.75
N SER A 67 -8.18 7.04 -10.99
CA SER A 67 -8.92 6.13 -10.13
C SER A 67 -9.64 5.07 -10.95
N SER A 68 -10.34 5.46 -12.02
CA SER A 68 -11.02 4.53 -12.91
C SER A 68 -10.05 3.59 -13.64
N ALA A 69 -8.92 4.12 -14.14
CA ALA A 69 -7.85 3.32 -14.72
C ALA A 69 -7.28 2.33 -13.69
N GLY A 70 -7.01 2.78 -12.47
CA GLY A 70 -6.49 1.96 -11.37
C GLY A 70 -7.40 0.79 -11.01
N ILE A 71 -8.72 1.01 -11.02
CA ILE A 71 -9.71 -0.06 -10.78
C ILE A 71 -9.63 -1.12 -11.89
N LEU A 72 -9.61 -0.70 -13.17
CA LEU A 72 -9.53 -1.63 -14.30
C LEU A 72 -8.25 -2.46 -14.28
N ILE A 73 -7.11 -1.83 -13.97
CA ILE A 73 -5.82 -2.52 -13.87
C ILE A 73 -5.81 -3.48 -12.67
N SER A 74 -6.39 -3.08 -11.53
CA SER A 74 -6.49 -3.95 -10.36
C SER A 74 -7.40 -5.16 -10.63
N LEU A 75 -8.48 -4.97 -11.39
CA LEU A 75 -9.34 -6.07 -11.84
C LEU A 75 -8.60 -7.02 -12.79
N LEU A 76 -7.73 -6.49 -13.66
CA LEU A 76 -6.87 -7.30 -14.53
C LEU A 76 -5.93 -8.20 -13.71
N ILE A 77 -5.31 -7.67 -12.64
CA ILE A 77 -4.50 -8.47 -11.70
C ILE A 77 -5.37 -9.55 -11.06
N PHE A 78 -6.55 -9.19 -10.55
CA PHE A 78 -7.46 -10.15 -9.94
C PHE A 78 -7.85 -11.31 -10.86
N ILE A 79 -8.16 -11.02 -12.13
CA ILE A 79 -8.51 -12.03 -13.15
C ILE A 79 -7.29 -12.84 -13.58
N SER A 80 -6.09 -12.24 -13.59
CA SER A 80 -4.87 -12.93 -14.03
C SER A 80 -4.54 -14.15 -13.16
N VAL A 81 -4.81 -14.09 -11.85
CA VAL A 81 -4.42 -15.15 -10.91
C VAL A 81 -5.18 -16.45 -11.19
N PRO A 82 -6.53 -16.49 -11.27
CA PRO A 82 -7.25 -17.69 -11.69
C PRO A 82 -6.86 -18.15 -13.11
N CYS A 83 -6.62 -17.23 -14.04
CA CYS A 83 -6.21 -17.55 -15.41
C CYS A 83 -4.89 -18.32 -15.45
N THR A 84 -3.96 -18.08 -14.52
CA THR A 84 -2.72 -18.87 -14.43
C THR A 84 -2.98 -20.35 -14.14
N SER A 85 -4.07 -20.69 -13.44
CA SER A 85 -4.45 -22.08 -13.20
C SER A 85 -4.98 -22.75 -14.47
N ILE A 86 -5.77 -22.01 -15.25
CA ILE A 86 -6.40 -22.51 -16.48
C ILE A 86 -5.37 -22.68 -17.60
N PHE A 87 -4.56 -21.65 -17.87
CA PHE A 87 -3.63 -21.60 -19.00
C PHE A 87 -2.21 -22.07 -18.66
N GLY A 88 -1.82 -22.01 -17.39
CA GLY A 88 -0.45 -22.26 -16.96
C GLY A 88 -0.13 -23.69 -16.58
N GLY A 89 -1.11 -24.59 -16.63
CA GLY A 89 -0.93 -25.98 -16.16
C GLY A 89 -0.67 -26.10 -14.66
N VAL A 90 -0.72 -24.99 -13.90
CA VAL A 90 -0.67 -24.97 -12.43
C VAL A 90 -2.00 -25.51 -11.93
N LYS A 91 -2.09 -26.84 -11.88
CA LYS A 91 -3.26 -27.52 -11.32
C LYS A 91 -3.38 -27.16 -9.85
N LEU A 92 -4.60 -26.90 -9.41
CA LEU A 92 -4.95 -26.84 -7.99
C LEU A 92 -4.49 -28.15 -7.34
N LYS A 93 -3.36 -28.14 -6.65
CA LYS A 93 -2.78 -29.36 -6.08
C LYS A 93 -3.67 -29.78 -4.90
N PRO A 94 -4.32 -30.96 -4.94
CA PRO A 94 -5.14 -31.45 -3.83
C PRO A 94 -4.31 -31.64 -2.55
N SER A 95 -2.98 -31.82 -2.71
CA SER A 95 -2.02 -32.06 -1.62
C SER A 95 -1.59 -30.81 -0.84
N HIS A 96 -1.86 -29.58 -1.33
CA HIS A 96 -1.72 -28.40 -0.48
C HIS A 96 -2.93 -28.34 0.45
N LYS A 97 -2.82 -29.06 1.57
CA LYS A 97 -3.70 -28.86 2.74
C LYS A 97 -3.52 -27.41 3.17
N MET A 98 -4.61 -26.65 3.24
CA MET A 98 -4.54 -25.32 3.84
C MET A 98 -4.01 -25.49 5.27
N PRO A 99 -2.91 -24.82 5.63
CA PRO A 99 -2.38 -24.94 6.98
C PRO A 99 -3.47 -24.54 7.98
N VAL A 100 -3.58 -25.31 9.06
CA VAL A 100 -4.45 -24.98 10.19
C VAL A 100 -4.05 -23.61 10.73
N LEU A 101 -5.00 -22.83 11.25
CA LEU A 101 -4.75 -21.48 11.78
C LEU A 101 -3.50 -21.43 12.69
N GLN A 102 -2.46 -20.76 12.21
CA GLN A 102 -1.19 -20.62 12.94
C GLN A 102 -1.21 -19.30 13.74
N LEU A 103 -1.66 -19.38 15.00
CA LEU A 103 -1.80 -18.21 15.88
C LEU A 103 -0.49 -17.43 16.06
N HIS A 104 0.67 -18.12 16.01
CA HIS A 104 1.98 -17.48 16.17
C HIS A 104 2.35 -16.53 15.02
N ASN A 105 1.76 -16.68 13.84
CA ASN A 105 2.00 -15.81 12.68
C ASN A 105 1.10 -14.58 12.66
N ILE A 106 0.03 -14.56 13.48
CA ILE A 106 -0.93 -13.45 13.52
C ILE A 106 -0.24 -12.09 13.75
N PRO A 107 0.66 -11.93 14.74
CA PRO A 107 1.31 -10.64 14.95
C PRO A 107 2.09 -10.14 13.73
N ALA A 108 2.77 -11.03 13.00
CA ALA A 108 3.59 -10.67 11.84
C ALA A 108 2.74 -10.25 10.63
N ILE A 109 1.61 -10.93 10.38
CA ILE A 109 0.74 -10.66 9.22
C ILE A 109 -0.32 -9.60 9.50
N TYR A 110 -0.65 -9.36 10.76
CA TYR A 110 -1.75 -8.48 11.14
C TYR A 110 -1.57 -7.05 10.62
N GLY A 111 -0.33 -6.54 10.60
CA GLY A 111 -0.01 -5.25 9.99
C GLY A 111 -0.41 -5.20 8.50
N LEU A 112 -0.11 -6.24 7.73
CA LEU A 112 -0.49 -6.35 6.32
C LEU A 112 -2.02 -6.31 6.15
N TYR A 113 -2.74 -7.02 7.02
CA TYR A 113 -4.19 -7.01 7.01
C TYR A 113 -4.76 -5.62 7.25
N ILE A 114 -4.33 -4.94 8.33
CA ILE A 114 -4.84 -3.59 8.63
C ILE A 114 -4.47 -2.59 7.53
N PHE A 115 -3.25 -2.67 7.01
CA PHE A 115 -2.82 -1.82 5.90
C PHE A 115 -3.70 -2.03 4.65
N SER A 116 -4.13 -3.26 4.37
CA SER A 116 -4.97 -3.58 3.21
C SER A 116 -6.35 -2.90 3.24
N TYR A 117 -6.84 -2.53 4.43
CA TYR A 117 -8.13 -1.86 4.62
C TYR A 117 -8.02 -0.34 4.73
N ILE A 118 -6.83 0.22 4.52
CA ILE A 118 -6.60 1.65 4.68
C ILE A 118 -7.16 2.43 3.49
N GLY A 119 -7.93 3.46 3.79
CA GLY A 119 -8.48 4.38 2.79
C GLY A 119 -9.00 5.70 3.37
N HIS A 120 -8.81 5.92 4.66
CA HIS A 120 -9.47 7.00 5.39
C HIS A 120 -9.00 8.40 4.98
N ILE A 121 -7.80 8.53 4.44
CA ILE A 121 -7.23 9.80 3.97
C ILE A 121 -8.13 10.45 2.91
N GLY A 122 -8.77 9.64 2.06
CA GLY A 122 -9.69 10.13 1.03
C GLY A 122 -11.12 10.36 1.51
N PHE A 123 -11.52 9.90 2.70
CA PHE A 123 -12.93 9.82 3.08
C PHE A 123 -13.60 11.17 3.22
N LEU A 124 -12.89 12.17 3.78
CA LEU A 124 -13.44 13.51 3.93
C LEU A 124 -13.68 14.18 2.58
N GLU A 125 -12.75 14.00 1.64
CA GLU A 125 -12.88 14.56 0.30
C GLU A 125 -13.99 13.84 -0.47
N LEU A 126 -14.01 12.50 -0.43
CA LEU A 126 -15.08 11.70 -1.01
C LEU A 126 -16.45 12.12 -0.44
N TYR A 127 -16.56 12.32 0.87
CA TYR A 127 -17.79 12.77 1.51
C TYR A 127 -18.25 14.14 0.99
N LYS A 128 -17.32 15.09 0.81
CA LYS A 128 -17.62 16.43 0.29
C LYS A 128 -17.98 16.43 -1.20
N GLU A 129 -17.40 15.52 -1.98
CA GLU A 129 -17.66 15.40 -3.42
C GLU A 129 -18.92 14.58 -3.74
N MET A 130 -19.45 13.81 -2.79
CA MET A 130 -20.68 13.05 -2.98
C MET A 130 -21.89 13.96 -3.23
N LYS A 131 -22.62 13.69 -4.32
CA LYS A 131 -23.90 14.34 -4.62
C LYS A 131 -24.91 14.25 -3.46
N ASP A 132 -24.88 13.14 -2.72
CA ASP A 132 -25.73 12.90 -1.56
C ASP A 132 -24.90 12.31 -0.41
N PRO A 133 -24.37 13.16 0.51
CA PRO A 133 -23.50 12.72 1.60
C PRO A 133 -24.20 11.78 2.60
N SER A 134 -25.54 11.79 2.69
CA SER A 134 -26.30 10.91 3.59
C SER A 134 -26.11 9.43 3.26
N LYS A 135 -25.73 9.11 2.02
CA LYS A 135 -25.49 7.74 1.54
C LYS A 135 -24.07 7.23 1.83
N PHE A 136 -23.18 8.06 2.40
CA PHE A 136 -21.77 7.71 2.60
C PHE A 136 -21.58 6.40 3.37
N THR A 137 -22.32 6.18 4.45
CA THR A 137 -22.26 4.94 5.25
C THR A 137 -22.64 3.72 4.42
N LYS A 138 -23.72 3.80 3.63
CA LYS A 138 -24.16 2.68 2.78
C LYS A 138 -23.12 2.36 1.71
N VAL A 139 -22.58 3.38 1.04
CA VAL A 139 -21.53 3.21 0.02
C VAL A 139 -20.29 2.57 0.64
N SER A 140 -19.85 3.07 1.80
CA SER A 140 -18.68 2.54 2.51
C SER A 140 -18.85 1.05 2.85
N ILE A 141 -19.98 0.66 3.44
CA ILE A 141 -20.26 -0.74 3.79
C ILE A 141 -20.22 -1.64 2.55
N VAL A 142 -20.87 -1.23 1.47
CA VAL A 142 -20.89 -2.00 0.22
C VAL A 142 -19.48 -2.12 -0.37
N SER A 143 -18.73 -1.02 -0.45
CA SER A 143 -17.36 -1.01 -0.98
C SER A 143 -16.42 -1.91 -0.18
N PHE A 144 -16.41 -1.81 1.15
CA PHE A 144 -15.56 -2.68 1.98
C PHE A 144 -15.97 -4.15 1.94
N THR A 145 -17.27 -4.44 1.78
CA THR A 145 -17.76 -5.81 1.61
C THR A 145 -17.23 -6.40 0.29
N ILE A 146 -17.32 -5.65 -0.81
CA ILE A 146 -16.81 -6.08 -2.12
C ILE A 146 -15.29 -6.29 -2.06
N VAL A 147 -14.53 -5.35 -1.48
CA VAL A 147 -13.07 -5.47 -1.34
C VAL A 147 -12.69 -6.69 -0.50
N THR A 148 -13.39 -6.94 0.60
CA THR A 148 -13.16 -8.12 1.45
C THR A 148 -13.44 -9.42 0.70
N ALA A 149 -14.51 -9.48 -0.10
CA ALA A 149 -14.81 -10.63 -0.92
C ALA A 149 -13.71 -10.88 -1.97
N LEU A 150 -13.24 -9.83 -2.66
CA LEU A 150 -12.15 -9.92 -3.63
C LEU A 150 -10.85 -10.40 -2.97
N TYR A 151 -10.47 -9.85 -1.81
CA TYR A 151 -9.29 -10.30 -1.07
C TYR A 151 -9.41 -11.76 -0.63
N THR A 152 -10.59 -12.18 -0.17
CA THR A 152 -10.83 -13.57 0.25
C THR A 152 -10.69 -14.54 -0.93
N VAL A 153 -11.27 -14.21 -2.08
CA VAL A 153 -11.17 -15.03 -3.30
C VAL A 153 -9.71 -15.11 -3.76
N LEU A 154 -9.00 -13.98 -3.80
CA LEU A 154 -7.61 -13.95 -4.22
C LEU A 154 -6.69 -14.72 -3.25
N ALA A 155 -6.91 -14.59 -1.94
CA ALA A 155 -6.19 -15.35 -0.92
C ALA A 155 -6.43 -16.86 -1.06
N PHE A 156 -7.67 -17.28 -1.34
CA PHE A 156 -7.99 -18.68 -1.61
C PHE A 156 -7.22 -19.22 -2.81
N PHE A 157 -7.21 -18.49 -3.94
CA PHE A 157 -6.44 -18.89 -5.12
C PHE A 157 -4.94 -18.92 -4.84
N GLY A 158 -4.38 -17.91 -4.17
CA GLY A 158 -2.97 -17.87 -3.81
C GLY A 158 -2.56 -19.07 -2.94
N ALA A 159 -3.34 -19.37 -1.90
CA ALA A 159 -3.09 -20.51 -1.02
C ALA A 159 -3.19 -21.86 -1.74
N LYS A 160 -4.12 -22.02 -2.68
CA LYS A 160 -4.31 -23.28 -3.41
C LYS A 160 -3.32 -23.50 -4.55
N LEU A 161 -2.88 -22.43 -5.22
CA LEU A 161 -1.97 -22.51 -6.37
C LEU A 161 -0.51 -22.57 -5.94
N PHE A 162 -0.11 -21.77 -4.94
CA PHE A 162 1.29 -21.61 -4.55
C PHE A 162 1.62 -22.20 -3.18
N GLY A 163 0.61 -22.36 -2.30
CA GLY A 163 0.82 -23.00 -1.00
C GLY A 163 1.82 -22.24 -0.12
N PRO A 164 2.69 -22.95 0.64
CA PRO A 164 3.71 -22.33 1.49
C PRO A 164 4.79 -21.53 0.76
N GLU A 165 4.96 -21.75 -0.55
CA GLU A 165 5.99 -21.10 -1.37
C GLU A 165 5.51 -19.76 -1.97
N VAL A 166 4.37 -19.24 -1.49
CA VAL A 166 3.85 -17.95 -1.94
C VAL A 166 4.82 -16.84 -1.57
N SER A 167 5.17 -16.04 -2.56
CA SER A 167 6.03 -14.87 -2.38
C SER A 167 5.20 -13.71 -1.82
N PRO A 168 5.85 -12.72 -1.16
CA PRO A 168 5.18 -11.49 -0.70
C PRO A 168 4.28 -10.82 -1.74
N GLN A 169 4.67 -10.93 -3.01
CA GLN A 169 3.91 -10.47 -4.15
C GLN A 169 3.47 -11.65 -5.00
N ILE A 170 2.15 -11.82 -5.16
CA ILE A 170 1.56 -12.97 -5.86
C ILE A 170 2.04 -13.12 -7.30
N THR A 171 2.37 -12.01 -7.97
CA THR A 171 2.88 -11.98 -9.35
C THR A 171 4.24 -12.65 -9.49
N HIS A 172 5.06 -12.66 -8.43
CA HIS A 172 6.37 -13.31 -8.43
C HIS A 172 6.25 -14.83 -8.27
N SER A 173 5.15 -15.33 -7.72
CA SER A 173 4.88 -16.77 -7.60
C SER A 173 4.32 -17.38 -8.88
N MET A 174 3.82 -16.55 -9.82
CA MET A 174 3.25 -17.02 -11.08
C MET A 174 4.34 -17.53 -12.05
N PRO A 175 4.03 -18.52 -12.91
CA PRO A 175 5.02 -19.04 -13.87
C PRO A 175 5.49 -17.97 -14.86
N PRO A 176 6.80 -17.68 -14.97
CA PRO A 176 7.31 -16.51 -15.69
C PRO A 176 7.15 -16.59 -17.22
N HIS A 177 6.99 -17.79 -17.77
CA HIS A 177 6.88 -18.01 -19.21
C HIS A 177 5.49 -17.66 -19.79
N LEU A 178 4.47 -17.52 -18.94
CA LEU A 178 3.10 -17.27 -19.38
C LEU A 178 2.87 -15.80 -19.74
N LEU A 179 2.11 -15.56 -20.80
CA LEU A 179 1.66 -14.21 -21.17
C LEU A 179 0.82 -13.57 -20.06
N VAL A 180 -0.03 -14.36 -19.40
CA VAL A 180 -0.86 -13.91 -18.27
C VAL A 180 0.00 -13.35 -17.14
N THR A 181 1.12 -14.00 -16.82
CA THR A 181 2.07 -13.52 -15.80
C THR A 181 2.72 -12.20 -16.19
N LYS A 182 3.14 -12.06 -17.46
CA LYS A 182 3.71 -10.79 -17.96
C LYS A 182 2.69 -9.65 -17.89
N ILE A 183 1.43 -9.92 -18.23
CA ILE A 183 0.33 -8.97 -18.10
C ILE A 183 0.13 -8.59 -16.62
N ALA A 184 0.10 -9.55 -15.71
CA ALA A 184 -0.07 -9.31 -14.27
C ALA A 184 1.07 -8.48 -13.67
N LEU A 185 2.32 -8.74 -14.08
CA LEU A 185 3.49 -7.98 -13.65
C LEU A 185 3.40 -6.51 -14.10
N TRP A 186 3.12 -6.26 -15.39
CA TRP A 186 2.95 -4.90 -15.90
C TRP A 186 1.73 -4.19 -15.29
N ALA A 187 0.64 -4.92 -15.05
CA ALA A 187 -0.51 -4.40 -14.35
C ALA A 187 -0.16 -3.98 -12.92
N THR A 188 0.69 -4.74 -12.22
CA THR A 188 1.13 -4.42 -10.85
C THR A 188 2.05 -3.19 -10.82
N VAL A 189 2.94 -3.06 -11.80
CA VAL A 189 3.74 -1.84 -12.04
C VAL A 189 2.80 -0.65 -12.21
N LEU A 190 1.81 -0.76 -13.10
CA LEU A 190 0.91 0.35 -13.41
C LEU A 190 -0.04 0.68 -12.26
N THR A 191 -0.51 -0.30 -11.49
CA THR A 191 -1.27 -0.09 -10.25
C THR A 191 -0.43 0.65 -9.21
N SER A 192 0.85 0.27 -9.04
CA SER A 192 1.75 0.97 -8.12
C SER A 192 1.94 2.43 -8.53
N MET A 193 2.12 2.70 -9.83
CA MET A 193 2.22 4.06 -10.38
C MET A 193 0.94 4.88 -10.14
N THR A 194 -0.23 4.29 -10.40
CA THR A 194 -1.54 4.94 -10.19
C THR A 194 -1.80 5.22 -8.70
N LYS A 195 -1.53 4.28 -7.80
CA LYS A 195 -1.69 4.49 -6.36
C LYS A 195 -0.73 5.54 -5.83
N TYR A 196 0.54 5.48 -6.24
CA TYR A 196 1.56 6.47 -5.88
C TYR A 196 1.11 7.89 -6.27
N ALA A 197 0.58 8.02 -7.47
CA ALA A 197 0.06 9.27 -7.99
C ALA A 197 -1.13 9.83 -7.22
N LEU A 198 -2.10 8.99 -6.85
CA LEU A 198 -3.26 9.39 -6.06
C LEU A 198 -2.83 9.90 -4.69
N GLU A 199 -2.00 9.14 -3.97
CA GLU A 199 -1.48 9.52 -2.65
C GLU A 199 -0.63 10.79 -2.68
N THR A 200 0.22 10.96 -3.71
CA THR A 200 1.01 12.19 -3.88
C THR A 200 0.11 13.41 -4.13
N THR A 201 -1.04 13.21 -4.78
CA THR A 201 -2.01 14.29 -4.99
C THR A 201 -2.72 14.66 -3.68
N SER A 202 -3.16 13.66 -2.92
CA SER A 202 -3.75 13.85 -1.59
C SER A 202 -2.79 14.56 -0.65
N PHE A 203 -1.50 14.18 -0.67
CA PHE A 203 -0.43 14.86 0.06
C PHE A 203 -0.34 16.34 -0.31
N ALA A 204 -0.27 16.63 -1.61
CA ALA A 204 -0.15 17.97 -2.14
C ALA A 204 -1.34 18.87 -1.71
N ILE A 205 -2.56 18.34 -1.78
CA ILE A 205 -3.79 19.04 -1.36
C ILE A 205 -3.77 19.31 0.14
N GLN A 206 -3.43 18.30 0.96
CA GLN A 206 -3.41 18.45 2.41
C GLN A 206 -2.34 19.43 2.87
N LEU A 207 -1.14 19.36 2.28
CA LEU A 207 -0.05 20.28 2.57
C LEU A 207 -0.49 21.71 2.28
N GLU A 208 -1.11 21.95 1.12
CA GLU A 208 -1.61 23.28 0.74
C GLU A 208 -2.72 23.79 1.68
N HIS A 209 -3.65 22.93 2.10
CA HIS A 209 -4.71 23.31 3.05
C HIS A 209 -4.17 23.71 4.43
N ASN A 210 -3.05 23.12 4.86
CA ASN A 210 -2.42 23.43 6.13
C ASN A 210 -1.51 24.68 6.07
N LEU A 211 -1.26 25.24 4.88
CA LEU A 211 -0.52 26.51 4.75
C LEU A 211 -1.42 27.70 5.09
N LEU A 212 -0.83 28.74 5.66
CA LEU A 212 -1.54 29.95 6.07
C LEU A 212 -2.30 30.58 4.89
N ALA A 213 -3.56 30.95 5.14
CA ALA A 213 -4.43 31.58 4.14
C ALA A 213 -3.82 32.87 3.57
N SER A 214 -3.04 33.60 4.39
CA SER A 214 -2.37 34.86 4.04
C SER A 214 -1.21 34.72 3.05
N MET A 215 -0.72 33.52 2.78
CA MET A 215 0.42 33.31 1.87
C MET A 215 0.00 33.46 0.40
N SER A 216 0.87 34.04 -0.41
CA SER A 216 0.65 34.15 -1.86
C SER A 216 0.61 32.77 -2.53
N SER A 217 -0.15 32.65 -3.62
CA SER A 217 -0.27 31.39 -4.39
C SER A 217 1.08 30.86 -4.89
N LYS A 218 1.98 31.76 -5.29
CA LYS A 218 3.36 31.42 -5.70
C LYS A 218 4.15 30.82 -4.53
N LEU A 219 4.06 31.41 -3.34
CA LEU A 219 4.78 30.91 -2.17
C LEU A 219 4.25 29.54 -1.72
N LYS A 220 2.93 29.33 -1.73
CA LYS A 220 2.32 28.01 -1.47
C LYS A 220 2.80 26.96 -2.47
N MET A 221 2.88 27.31 -3.75
CA MET A 221 3.39 26.43 -4.79
C MET A 221 4.86 26.06 -4.56
N ILE A 222 5.72 27.02 -4.21
CA ILE A 222 7.14 26.78 -3.93
C ILE A 222 7.31 25.88 -2.72
N ILE A 223 6.63 26.18 -1.59
CA ILE A 223 6.73 25.37 -0.37
C ILE A 223 6.28 23.94 -0.65
N ARG A 224 5.14 23.76 -1.33
CA ARG A 224 4.65 22.43 -1.73
C ARG A 224 5.64 21.71 -2.63
N GLY A 225 6.19 22.40 -3.63
CA GLY A 225 7.23 21.93 -4.53
C GLY A 225 8.46 21.42 -3.77
N CYS A 226 9.04 22.26 -2.91
CA CYS A 226 10.24 21.93 -2.14
C CYS A 226 10.01 20.79 -1.15
N VAL A 227 8.95 20.86 -0.35
CA VAL A 227 8.63 19.82 0.65
C VAL A 227 8.33 18.49 -0.03
N GLY A 228 7.52 18.49 -1.09
CA GLY A 228 7.22 17.25 -1.81
C GLY A 228 8.42 16.69 -2.56
N SER A 229 9.28 17.51 -3.15
CA SER A 229 10.54 17.05 -3.76
C SER A 229 11.52 16.47 -2.73
N PHE A 230 11.63 17.10 -1.55
CA PHE A 230 12.45 16.56 -0.47
C PHE A 230 11.91 15.21 0.03
N LEU A 231 10.58 15.13 0.23
CA LEU A 231 9.91 13.89 0.62
C LEU A 231 10.12 12.79 -0.41
N LEU A 232 10.06 13.12 -1.70
CA LEU A 232 10.31 12.20 -2.82
C LEU A 232 11.71 11.59 -2.74
N LEU A 233 12.73 12.40 -2.47
CA LEU A 233 14.11 11.95 -2.33
C LEU A 233 14.26 11.00 -1.12
N LEU A 234 13.62 11.33 0.01
CA LEU A 234 13.63 10.48 1.20
C LEU A 234 12.93 9.13 0.95
N ILE A 235 11.79 9.15 0.26
CA ILE A 235 11.05 7.94 -0.13
C ILE A 235 11.93 7.05 -1.02
N LEU A 236 12.56 7.62 -2.04
CA LEU A 236 13.46 6.88 -2.93
C LEU A 236 14.66 6.30 -2.17
N ALA A 237 15.28 7.09 -1.29
CA ALA A 237 16.40 6.61 -0.48
C ALA A 237 16.02 5.41 0.39
N LEU A 238 14.86 5.46 1.06
CA LEU A 238 14.37 4.36 1.88
C LEU A 238 14.01 3.12 1.04
N ALA A 239 13.27 3.30 -0.04
CA ALA A 239 12.84 2.19 -0.90
C ALA A 239 14.02 1.46 -1.56
N LEU A 240 15.08 2.18 -1.92
CA LEU A 240 16.30 1.60 -2.48
C LEU A 240 17.15 0.90 -1.41
N SER A 241 17.15 1.40 -0.17
CA SER A 241 17.94 0.84 0.94
C SER A 241 17.28 -0.42 1.53
N VAL A 242 15.96 -0.44 1.61
CA VAL A 242 15.17 -1.46 2.31
C VAL A 242 14.03 -1.99 1.43
N PRO A 243 14.32 -2.69 0.31
CA PRO A 243 13.30 -3.23 -0.58
C PRO A 243 12.81 -4.58 -0.05
N TYR A 244 12.12 -4.54 1.10
CA TYR A 244 11.42 -5.68 1.68
C TYR A 244 9.95 -5.32 1.75
N PHE A 245 9.22 -5.59 0.65
CA PHE A 245 7.84 -5.17 0.49
C PHE A 245 6.96 -5.58 1.68
N GLU A 246 6.96 -6.86 2.06
CA GLU A 246 6.13 -7.39 3.14
C GLU A 246 6.44 -6.74 4.50
N ASP A 247 7.72 -6.70 4.88
CA ASP A 247 8.14 -6.20 6.19
C ASP A 247 7.78 -4.73 6.37
N VAL A 248 8.03 -3.90 5.34
CA VAL A 248 7.72 -2.46 5.38
C VAL A 248 6.21 -2.22 5.42
N LEU A 249 5.43 -2.99 4.66
CA LEU A 249 3.98 -2.88 4.64
C LEU A 249 3.37 -3.32 5.98
N SER A 250 3.88 -4.41 6.55
CA SER A 250 3.47 -4.91 7.87
C SER A 250 3.83 -3.93 8.98
N LEU A 251 5.02 -3.34 8.94
CA LEU A 251 5.45 -2.30 9.88
C LEU A 251 4.56 -1.06 9.78
N THR A 252 4.22 -0.64 8.56
CA THR A 252 3.33 0.51 8.32
C THR A 252 1.94 0.25 8.92
N GLY A 253 1.40 -0.93 8.68
CA GLY A 253 0.12 -1.37 9.21
C GLY A 253 0.05 -1.40 10.73
N SER A 254 1.05 -2.02 11.34
CA SER A 254 1.13 -2.24 12.79
C SER A 254 1.47 -0.98 13.59
N LEU A 255 2.20 -0.02 13.03
CA LEU A 255 2.50 1.25 13.70
C LEU A 255 1.49 2.35 13.39
N VAL A 256 1.27 2.61 12.11
CA VAL A 256 0.60 3.84 11.65
C VAL A 256 -0.88 3.59 11.39
N SER A 257 -1.20 2.53 10.64
CA SER A 257 -2.57 2.25 10.23
C SER A 257 -3.45 1.90 11.42
N ILE A 258 -2.97 1.07 12.36
CA ILE A 258 -3.75 0.76 13.56
C ILE A 258 -4.08 1.98 14.42
N ALA A 259 -3.12 2.91 14.52
CA ALA A 259 -3.29 4.12 15.30
C ALA A 259 -4.41 4.97 14.69
N ILE A 260 -4.42 5.11 13.37
CA ILE A 260 -5.33 6.01 12.65
C ILE A 260 -6.70 5.36 12.41
N CYS A 261 -6.77 4.05 12.18
CA CYS A 261 -8.02 3.36 11.88
C CYS A 261 -8.79 2.92 13.13
N ILE A 262 -8.09 2.61 14.22
CA ILE A 262 -8.71 2.00 15.42
C ILE A 262 -8.50 2.88 16.65
N ILE A 263 -7.24 3.13 17.04
CA ILE A 263 -6.93 3.73 18.34
C ILE A 263 -7.44 5.18 18.43
N PHE A 264 -7.05 6.04 17.50
CA PHE A 264 -7.42 7.45 17.51
C PHE A 264 -8.91 7.69 17.32
N PRO A 265 -9.61 7.06 16.35
CA PRO A 265 -11.06 7.24 16.22
C PRO A 265 -11.82 6.82 17.49
N CYS A 266 -11.48 5.66 18.08
CA CYS A 266 -12.12 5.20 19.31
C CYS A 266 -11.83 6.13 20.50
N ALA A 267 -10.58 6.60 20.63
CA ALA A 267 -10.17 7.49 21.71
C ALA A 267 -10.85 8.86 21.58
N PHE A 268 -10.87 9.44 20.37
CA PHE A 268 -11.51 10.73 20.11
C PHE A 268 -13.02 10.64 20.25
N HIS A 269 -13.68 9.62 19.72
CA HIS A 269 -15.12 9.42 19.88
C HIS A 269 -15.51 9.31 21.36
N THR A 270 -14.75 8.55 22.14
CA THR A 270 -15.00 8.40 23.58
C THR A 270 -14.76 9.71 24.34
N LYS A 271 -13.70 10.45 24.00
CA LYS A 271 -13.37 11.72 24.66
C LYS A 271 -14.34 12.85 24.31
N ILE A 272 -14.75 12.97 23.05
CA ILE A 272 -15.63 14.04 22.56
C ILE A 272 -17.06 13.81 23.02
N CYS A 273 -17.56 12.57 22.91
CA CYS A 273 -18.95 12.24 23.25
C CYS A 273 -19.09 11.71 24.69
N TRP A 274 -18.14 12.05 25.58
CA TRP A 274 -18.15 11.58 26.96
C TRP A 274 -19.44 12.00 27.66
N GLY A 275 -20.16 11.03 28.25
CA GLY A 275 -21.45 11.25 28.90
C GLY A 275 -22.69 11.20 27.98
N GLN A 276 -22.53 11.22 26.65
CA GLN A 276 -23.63 11.09 25.69
C GLN A 276 -23.78 9.66 25.11
N ILE A 277 -22.76 8.82 25.27
CA ILE A 277 -22.71 7.48 24.70
C ILE A 277 -23.07 6.39 25.73
N PRO A 278 -23.74 5.31 25.29
CA PRO A 278 -24.13 4.22 26.18
C PRO A 278 -22.91 3.44 26.69
N LYS A 279 -22.96 2.95 27.93
CA LYS A 279 -21.85 2.21 28.58
C LYS A 279 -21.27 1.05 27.74
N PRO A 280 -22.08 0.23 27.04
CA PRO A 280 -21.54 -0.82 26.17
C PRO A 280 -20.63 -0.30 25.05
N LEU A 281 -20.94 0.88 24.49
CA LEU A 281 -20.13 1.48 23.43
C LEU A 281 -18.79 2.01 23.96
N ILE A 282 -18.77 2.53 25.19
CA ILE A 282 -17.54 2.90 25.89
C ILE A 282 -16.65 1.66 26.09
N ILE A 283 -17.24 0.56 26.59
CA ILE A 283 -16.51 -0.70 26.80
C ILE A 283 -15.95 -1.23 25.48
N LEU A 284 -16.74 -1.19 24.39
CA LEU A 284 -16.29 -1.60 23.07
C LEU A 284 -15.09 -0.75 22.60
N ASN A 285 -15.19 0.58 22.69
CA ASN A 285 -14.11 1.48 22.28
C ASN A 285 -12.82 1.24 23.09
N LEU A 286 -12.94 1.08 24.42
CA LEU A 286 -11.79 0.79 25.27
C LEU A 286 -11.16 -0.57 24.94
N THR A 287 -11.99 -1.58 24.65
CA THR A 287 -11.53 -2.91 24.23
C THR A 287 -10.78 -2.84 22.90
N LEU A 288 -11.31 -2.11 21.91
CA LEU A 288 -10.65 -1.88 20.63
C LEU A 288 -9.33 -1.13 20.76
N ILE A 289 -9.26 -0.13 21.65
CA ILE A 289 -8.01 0.59 21.95
C ILE A 289 -6.98 -0.35 22.56
N ALA A 290 -7.36 -1.14 23.58
CA ALA A 290 -6.45 -2.04 24.26
C ALA A 290 -5.94 -3.14 23.32
N PHE A 291 -6.85 -3.81 22.60
CA PHE A 291 -6.51 -4.85 21.65
C PHE A 291 -5.71 -4.30 20.47
N GLY A 292 -6.09 -3.13 19.95
CA GLY A 292 -5.38 -2.47 18.86
C GLY A 292 -3.96 -2.07 19.26
N SER A 293 -3.78 -1.55 20.48
CA SER A 293 -2.45 -1.22 21.01
C SER A 293 -1.59 -2.47 21.18
N LEU A 294 -2.16 -3.56 21.71
CA LEU A 294 -1.48 -4.83 21.89
C LEU A 294 -0.98 -5.41 20.55
N LEU A 295 -1.86 -5.49 19.57
CA LEU A 295 -1.51 -5.99 18.23
C LEU A 295 -0.56 -5.04 17.50
N GLY A 296 -0.69 -3.73 17.68
CA GLY A 296 0.22 -2.74 17.12
C GLY A 296 1.64 -2.92 17.65
N VAL A 297 1.79 -3.07 18.97
CA VAL A 297 3.10 -3.30 19.60
C VAL A 297 3.70 -4.64 19.17
N PHE A 298 2.95 -5.74 19.27
CA PHE A 298 3.48 -7.05 18.87
C PHE A 298 3.80 -7.12 17.38
N GLY A 299 2.94 -6.56 16.53
CA GLY A 299 3.18 -6.47 15.10
C GLY A 299 4.41 -5.65 14.78
N ALA A 300 4.54 -4.45 15.34
CA ALA A 300 5.69 -3.59 15.10
C ALA A 300 7.01 -4.24 15.57
N VAL A 301 7.02 -4.90 16.72
CA VAL A 301 8.20 -5.63 17.22
C VAL A 301 8.54 -6.80 16.30
N SER A 302 7.54 -7.58 15.87
CA SER A 302 7.74 -8.71 14.97
C SER A 302 8.29 -8.25 13.61
N SER A 303 7.64 -7.30 12.97
CA SER A 303 8.03 -6.78 11.64
C SER A 303 9.38 -6.07 11.70
N SER A 304 9.69 -5.35 12.78
CA SER A 304 11.01 -4.74 12.96
C SER A 304 12.11 -5.81 13.11
N LYS A 305 11.85 -6.89 13.86
CA LYS A 305 12.81 -8.00 13.99
C LYS A 305 13.07 -8.66 12.64
N LEU A 306 12.01 -8.99 11.89
CA LEU A 306 12.12 -9.58 10.55
C LEU A 306 12.91 -8.67 9.61
N LEU A 307 12.59 -7.37 9.60
CA LEU A 307 13.30 -6.38 8.79
C LEU A 307 14.80 -6.30 9.11
N VAL A 308 15.16 -6.27 10.40
CA VAL A 308 16.57 -6.26 10.84
C VAL A 308 17.28 -7.55 10.43
N GLN A 309 16.60 -8.69 10.54
CA GLN A 309 17.14 -9.99 10.14
C GLN A 309 17.39 -10.05 8.63
N SER A 310 16.43 -9.56 7.84
CA SER A 310 16.52 -9.41 6.39
C SER A 310 17.69 -8.50 5.98
N LEU A 311 17.87 -7.36 6.65
CA LEU A 311 18.99 -6.44 6.40
C LEU A 311 20.35 -7.08 6.73
N ARG A 312 20.45 -7.80 7.85
CA ARG A 312 21.68 -8.49 8.25
C ARG A 312 22.06 -9.59 7.26
N SER A 313 21.08 -10.36 6.79
CA SER A 313 21.29 -11.38 5.75
C SER A 313 21.87 -10.77 4.47
N ARG A 314 21.35 -9.62 4.03
CA ARG A 314 21.85 -8.93 2.85
C ARG A 314 23.31 -8.47 3.03
N ALA A 315 23.64 -7.91 4.19
CA ALA A 315 25.01 -7.44 4.48
C ALA A 315 26.04 -8.58 4.40
N HIS A 316 25.67 -9.79 4.86
CA HIS A 316 26.52 -10.97 4.77
C HIS A 316 26.69 -11.52 3.34
N HIS A 317 25.75 -11.28 2.43
CA HIS A 317 25.88 -11.70 1.01
C HIS A 317 26.61 -10.67 0.13
N SER A 318 26.77 -9.43 0.61
CA SER A 318 27.48 -8.36 -0.10
C SER A 318 28.94 -8.18 0.33
N ALA A 319 29.40 -8.93 1.35
CA ALA A 319 30.78 -8.94 1.84
C ALA A 319 31.52 -10.17 1.30
#